data_AF-A0A7C4VKE3-F1
#
_entry.id   AF-A0A7C4VKE3-F1
#
_cell.length_a   1.000
_cell.length_b   1.000
_cell.length_c   1.000
_cell.angle_alpha   90.00
_cell.angle_beta   90.00
_cell.angle_gamma   90.00
#
_symmetry.space_group_name_H-M   'P 1'
#
loop_
_entity.id
_entity.type
_entity.pdbx_description
1 polymer ?
#
loop_
_entity_poly.entity_id
_entity_poly.type
_entity_poly.pdbx_seq_one_letter_code
_entity_poly.pdbx_strand_id
1 'polypeptide(L)'
;MSKKVILGLMLSDILLIAFIPYTLAHDLSSYNLSDYVTPYDNEVIKLAETIGLKPFLSYPLDNTGNAYYWVSENIRYMHDEQRWGARDYWQLPSTTLKLGTGDCEDQAILLTSLLRALKLPRENVRLVIGPTERGTYHAWVEIKIPLPIYGLETVATHALELLENKKVAISIGEVSYNQSITSVTIAEMKTKGLSQRDGWIPLDTTAKLFGLPVPFSWWLTYGYNVYTFLGCKVTPEQTFQDKVRIWEESKELETGGSLSFEIPCVVGDRIVGVAKAINAWKTQILEHIQGMDRNVGCSGPFYIKAGEKMKIEWSADRAFSVYILTESQFKSWTAGGVIVTAPSSYCIMNTGTQGAVEYVAKYSDNFYAVLWLYPWGYWGTPARVYDWKISKIWQETTCNVQVSASDPEGKILTSISIRQREVEQRFDFTAGKNGIYKVVLRNVGESAPIYVRLEEFSTSLSPEIAGISENLALAEQEYVDKIARSVEEN
;
A
#
# COMPACT_ATOMS: atom_id res chain seq x y z
N MET A 1 31.61 74.94 0.18
CA MET A 1 31.98 73.78 -0.67
C MET A 1 31.43 72.51 -0.03
N SER A 2 30.53 71.80 -0.73
CA SER A 2 30.29 70.32 -0.79
C SER A 2 30.39 69.49 0.50
N LYS A 3 29.52 68.54 0.89
CA LYS A 3 28.31 67.87 0.37
C LYS A 3 27.89 66.87 1.50
N LYS A 4 26.57 66.70 1.74
CA LYS A 4 25.83 65.44 2.05
C LYS A 4 26.22 64.63 3.31
N VAL A 5 25.36 63.98 4.09
CA VAL A 5 23.91 63.63 4.03
C VAL A 5 23.51 63.04 5.39
N ILE A 6 22.37 63.52 5.93
CA ILE A 6 21.24 62.86 6.63
C ILE A 6 21.50 61.51 7.34
N LEU A 7 21.18 61.46 8.64
CA LEU A 7 20.52 60.30 9.28
C LEU A 7 19.51 60.80 10.31
N GLY A 8 18.24 60.41 10.15
CA GLY A 8 17.09 60.94 10.88
C GLY A 8 16.52 60.00 11.95
N LEU A 9 15.81 60.64 12.88
CA LEU A 9 14.59 60.25 13.60
C LEU A 9 14.59 58.85 14.26
N MET A 10 14.85 58.80 15.57
CA MET A 10 13.88 58.93 16.69
C MET A 10 13.02 57.68 16.89
N LEU A 11 13.33 57.01 17.99
CA LEU A 11 12.67 55.85 18.58
C LEU A 11 11.16 56.07 18.76
N SER A 12 10.38 55.10 18.30
CA SER A 12 9.09 54.76 18.88
C SER A 12 9.13 53.28 19.21
N ASP A 13 9.15 52.97 20.50
CA ASP A 13 9.11 51.62 21.06
C ASP A 13 7.83 50.92 20.62
N ILE A 14 7.94 50.12 19.56
CA ILE A 14 6.93 49.12 19.20
C ILE A 14 7.24 47.88 20.04
N LEU A 15 6.34 47.59 20.96
CA LEU A 15 6.13 46.28 21.59
C LEU A 15 5.87 45.25 20.48
N LEU A 16 6.93 44.78 19.83
CA LEU A 16 6.91 43.62 18.95
C LEU A 16 7.15 42.40 19.83
N ILE A 17 6.10 42.00 20.55
CA ILE A 17 5.90 40.57 20.80
C ILE A 17 5.80 39.99 19.40
N ALA A 18 6.94 39.53 18.88
CA ALA A 18 6.93 38.62 17.76
C ALA A 18 6.10 37.43 18.25
N PHE A 19 4.85 37.36 17.77
CA PHE A 19 4.15 36.12 17.55
C PHE A 19 5.07 35.29 16.66
N ILE A 20 6.06 34.64 17.28
CA ILE A 20 6.65 33.44 16.75
C ILE A 20 5.46 32.49 16.70
N PRO A 21 5.07 31.98 15.52
CA PRO A 21 3.99 31.00 15.48
C PRO A 21 4.41 29.84 16.38
N TYR A 22 3.69 29.65 17.48
CA TYR A 22 3.64 28.39 18.23
C TYR A 22 3.02 27.36 17.29
N THR A 23 3.81 26.89 16.32
CA THR A 23 3.48 25.79 15.43
C THR A 23 4.77 25.01 15.19
N LEU A 24 5.30 24.38 16.24
CA LEU A 24 5.90 23.07 16.04
C LEU A 24 4.71 22.12 15.92
N ALA A 25 4.26 21.96 14.68
CA ALA A 25 3.29 20.94 14.31
C ALA A 25 3.79 19.57 14.80
N HIS A 26 2.86 18.65 15.08
CA HIS A 26 3.14 17.22 15.14
C HIS A 26 4.17 16.83 14.06
N ASP A 27 5.07 15.88 14.35
CA ASP A 27 6.17 15.51 13.42
C ASP A 27 5.66 15.23 11.99
N LEU A 28 4.39 14.81 11.86
CA LEU A 28 3.61 14.85 10.63
C LEU A 28 2.32 15.63 10.83
N SER A 29 1.78 16.26 9.79
CA SER A 29 0.44 16.88 9.83
C SER A 29 -0.71 15.84 9.77
N SER A 30 -0.46 14.59 10.15
CA SER A 30 -1.41 13.48 10.07
C SER A 30 -2.01 13.15 11.43
N TYR A 31 -3.31 12.83 11.42
CA TYR A 31 -4.07 12.33 12.56
C TYR A 31 -4.22 10.80 12.54
N ASN A 32 -3.50 10.10 11.68
CA ASN A 32 -3.47 8.64 11.64
C ASN A 32 -2.13 8.14 12.15
N LEU A 33 -2.13 7.47 13.31
CA LEU A 33 -0.92 6.93 13.92
C LEU A 33 -0.17 5.92 13.04
N SER A 34 -0.87 5.29 12.08
CA SER A 34 -0.26 4.43 11.06
C SER A 34 0.78 5.16 10.20
N ASP A 35 0.68 6.50 10.07
CA ASP A 35 1.65 7.31 9.33
C ASP A 35 2.96 7.51 10.08
N TYR A 36 2.97 7.32 11.40
CA TYR A 36 4.14 7.45 12.27
C TYR A 36 4.91 6.14 12.41
N VAL A 37 4.29 5.02 12.07
CA VAL A 37 4.99 3.72 12.01
C VAL A 37 5.84 3.66 10.74
N THR A 38 7.11 4.05 10.85
CA THR A 38 8.03 4.22 9.72
C THR A 38 9.21 3.23 9.76
N PRO A 39 9.01 1.94 9.42
CA PRO A 39 10.08 0.93 9.45
C PRO A 39 11.21 1.15 8.45
N TYR A 40 10.96 1.98 7.42
CA TYR A 40 11.95 2.31 6.38
C TYR A 40 12.63 3.67 6.62
N ASP A 41 12.41 4.29 7.79
CA ASP A 41 13.20 5.44 8.21
C ASP A 41 14.66 5.03 8.43
N ASN A 42 15.59 5.88 8.02
CA ASN A 42 17.02 5.56 8.03
C ASN A 42 17.57 5.31 9.45
N GLU A 43 17.09 6.01 10.46
CA GLU A 43 17.56 5.81 11.85
C GLU A 43 16.97 4.51 12.43
N VAL A 44 15.74 4.17 12.07
CA VAL A 44 15.12 2.89 12.44
C VAL A 44 15.87 1.72 11.81
N ILE A 45 16.20 1.80 10.51
CA ILE A 45 16.96 0.76 9.81
C ILE A 45 18.34 0.59 10.44
N LYS A 46 19.07 1.68 10.69
CA LYS A 46 20.40 1.62 11.33
C LYS A 46 20.34 0.94 12.69
N LEU A 47 19.33 1.26 13.50
CA LEU A 47 19.16 0.64 14.80
C LEU A 47 18.84 -0.85 14.66
N ALA A 48 17.90 -1.23 13.79
CA ALA A 48 17.57 -2.63 13.51
C ALA A 48 18.80 -3.43 13.04
N GLU A 49 19.64 -2.86 12.17
CA GLU A 49 20.91 -3.45 11.72
C GLU A 49 21.94 -3.63 12.84
N THR A 50 21.85 -2.82 13.89
CA THR A 50 22.75 -2.83 15.06
C THR A 50 22.31 -3.86 16.11
N ILE A 51 21.01 -3.95 16.40
CA ILE A 51 20.48 -4.79 17.48
C ILE A 51 19.98 -6.17 17.01
N GLY A 52 19.71 -6.33 15.71
CA GLY A 52 19.11 -7.53 15.15
C GLY A 52 20.12 -8.62 14.79
N LEU A 53 19.80 -9.86 15.15
CA LEU A 53 20.46 -11.07 14.70
C LEU A 53 20.10 -11.35 13.23
N LYS A 54 21.12 -11.61 12.40
CA LYS A 54 20.97 -11.78 10.94
C LYS A 54 21.12 -13.25 10.53
N PRO A 55 20.37 -13.73 9.52
CA PRO A 55 19.30 -13.03 8.81
C PRO A 55 18.08 -12.78 9.72
N PHE A 56 17.46 -11.61 9.64
CA PHE A 56 16.42 -11.20 10.61
C PHE A 56 15.26 -12.19 10.74
N LEU A 57 14.79 -12.75 9.62
CA LEU A 57 13.71 -13.74 9.60
C LEU A 57 14.07 -15.07 10.25
N SER A 58 15.35 -15.35 10.51
CA SER A 58 15.78 -16.57 11.21
C SER A 58 15.70 -16.45 12.73
N TYR A 59 15.47 -15.24 13.26
CA TYR A 59 15.48 -14.94 14.69
C TYR A 59 14.34 -13.99 15.11
N PRO A 60 13.08 -14.24 14.72
CA PRO A 60 11.99 -13.27 14.93
C PRO A 60 11.76 -12.96 16.41
N LEU A 61 11.79 -13.96 17.31
CA LEU A 61 11.55 -13.75 18.73
C LEU A 61 12.75 -13.13 19.45
N ASP A 62 13.98 -13.56 19.13
CA ASP A 62 15.20 -12.93 19.65
C ASP A 62 15.25 -11.45 19.26
N ASN A 63 14.97 -11.14 17.98
CA ASN A 63 14.94 -9.77 17.48
C ASN A 63 13.81 -8.95 18.11
N THR A 64 12.67 -9.58 18.40
CA THR A 64 11.58 -8.93 19.14
C THR A 64 12.01 -8.58 20.56
N GLY A 65 12.64 -9.52 21.28
CA GLY A 65 13.18 -9.30 22.62
C GLY A 65 14.24 -8.20 22.63
N ASN A 66 15.20 -8.25 21.69
CA ASN A 66 16.24 -7.23 21.54
C ASN A 66 15.65 -5.83 21.33
N ALA A 67 14.66 -5.69 20.44
CA ALA A 67 13.99 -4.41 20.20
C ALA A 67 13.19 -3.95 21.43
N TYR A 68 12.46 -4.86 22.07
CA TYR A 68 11.68 -4.58 23.28
C TYR A 68 12.57 -4.04 24.41
N TYR A 69 13.65 -4.75 24.75
CA TYR A 69 14.57 -4.30 25.80
C TYR A 69 15.30 -3.04 25.41
N TRP A 70 15.77 -2.92 24.16
CA TRP A 70 16.47 -1.72 23.72
C TRP A 70 15.59 -0.47 23.90
N VAL A 71 14.34 -0.49 23.42
CA VAL A 71 13.42 0.66 23.60
C VAL A 71 13.16 0.90 25.08
N SER A 72 12.87 -0.16 25.83
CA SER A 72 12.57 -0.10 27.25
C SER A 72 13.70 0.50 28.09
N GLU A 73 14.97 0.22 27.76
CA GLU A 73 16.13 0.68 28.54
C GLU A 73 16.68 2.03 28.05
N ASN A 74 16.50 2.38 26.78
CA ASN A 74 17.12 3.57 26.17
C ASN A 74 16.17 4.75 25.97
N ILE A 75 14.85 4.52 26.02
CA ILE A 75 13.86 5.60 25.90
C ILE A 75 13.24 5.89 27.27
N ARG A 76 13.56 7.05 27.82
CA ARG A 76 13.02 7.50 29.11
C ARG A 76 11.62 8.08 28.91
N TYR A 77 10.67 7.61 29.72
CA TYR A 77 9.32 8.15 29.73
C TYR A 77 9.30 9.63 30.09
N MET A 78 8.62 10.46 29.29
CA MET A 78 8.45 11.89 29.53
C MET A 78 7.18 12.37 28.84
N HIS A 79 6.31 13.06 29.59
CA HIS A 79 5.03 13.54 29.08
C HIS A 79 5.20 14.63 28.02
N ASP A 80 4.25 14.71 27.10
CA ASP A 80 4.19 15.79 26.11
C ASP A 80 4.03 17.16 26.72
N GLU A 81 3.29 17.29 27.83
CA GLU A 81 3.17 18.60 28.49
C GLU A 81 4.54 19.06 29.02
N GLN A 82 5.33 18.14 29.57
CA GLN A 82 6.67 18.42 30.07
C GLN A 82 7.65 18.72 28.94
N ARG A 83 7.50 18.04 27.80
CA ARG A 83 8.46 18.12 26.70
C ARG A 83 8.13 19.22 25.69
N TRP A 84 6.88 19.25 25.26
CA TRP A 84 6.39 20.03 24.14
C TRP A 84 5.43 21.16 24.58
N GLY A 85 4.97 21.14 25.84
CA GLY A 85 3.93 22.07 26.31
C GLY A 85 2.58 21.83 25.63
N ALA A 86 2.39 20.63 25.07
CA ALA A 86 1.18 20.18 24.39
C ALA A 86 0.56 19.03 25.17
N ARG A 87 -0.75 18.83 24.99
CA ARG A 87 -1.47 17.74 25.66
C ARG A 87 -1.18 16.36 25.04
N ASP A 88 -0.85 16.34 23.76
CA ASP A 88 -0.67 15.12 22.95
C ASP A 88 0.21 15.50 21.74
N TYR A 89 1.35 14.84 21.56
CA TYR A 89 2.38 15.08 20.55
C TYR A 89 3.07 13.77 20.16
N TRP A 90 2.61 13.18 19.05
CA TRP A 90 3.25 11.97 18.52
C TRP A 90 4.58 12.27 17.83
N GLN A 91 5.63 11.60 18.30
CA GLN A 91 6.96 11.65 17.73
C GLN A 91 7.13 10.59 16.63
N LEU A 92 7.86 10.96 15.57
CA LEU A 92 8.42 10.00 14.65
C LEU A 92 9.51 9.17 15.36
N PRO A 93 9.73 7.90 14.96
CA PRO A 93 10.79 7.07 15.50
C PRO A 93 12.17 7.75 15.54
N SER A 94 12.52 8.50 14.48
CA SER A 94 13.80 9.23 14.42
C SER A 94 13.90 10.37 15.45
N THR A 95 12.78 11.02 15.78
CA THR A 95 12.70 12.01 16.87
C THR A 95 12.88 11.31 18.23
N THR A 96 12.13 10.25 18.51
CA THR A 96 12.24 9.46 19.75
C THR A 96 13.68 8.97 19.96
N LEU A 97 14.31 8.43 18.93
CA LEU A 97 15.71 7.96 18.95
C LEU A 97 16.70 9.09 19.24
N LYS A 98 16.52 10.25 18.62
CA LYS A 98 17.40 11.41 18.80
C LYS A 98 17.27 12.01 20.20
N LEU A 99 16.07 12.03 20.76
CA LEU A 99 15.80 12.61 22.07
C LEU A 99 16.09 11.66 23.23
N GLY A 100 16.01 10.35 23.00
CA GLY A 100 16.08 9.33 24.06
C GLY A 100 14.89 9.41 25.02
N THR A 101 13.79 10.02 24.58
CA THR A 101 12.60 10.24 25.40
C THR A 101 11.32 10.17 24.58
N GLY A 102 10.26 9.67 25.18
CA GLY A 102 8.91 9.65 24.63
C GLY A 102 7.98 8.96 25.63
N ASP A 103 6.70 9.27 25.56
CA ASP A 103 5.69 8.67 26.42
C ASP A 103 5.20 7.31 25.86
N CYS A 104 3.95 6.92 26.08
CA CYS A 104 3.50 5.57 25.78
C CYS A 104 3.41 5.31 24.27
N GLU A 105 2.83 6.22 23.51
CA GLU A 105 2.64 6.06 22.08
C GLU A 105 3.94 6.26 21.33
N ASP A 106 4.81 7.19 21.73
CA ASP A 106 6.10 7.39 21.11
C ASP A 106 6.95 6.12 21.15
N GLN A 107 6.98 5.45 22.30
CA GLN A 107 7.69 4.19 22.46
C GLN A 107 7.03 3.06 21.68
N ALA A 108 5.69 3.01 21.65
CA ALA A 108 4.96 2.00 20.90
C ALA A 108 5.12 2.18 19.37
N ILE A 109 5.18 3.43 18.87
CA ILE A 109 5.49 3.82 17.49
C ILE A 109 6.89 3.33 17.12
N LEU A 110 7.89 3.63 17.95
CA LEU A 110 9.26 3.21 17.72
C LEU A 110 9.39 1.68 17.73
N LEU A 111 8.84 1.00 18.75
CA LEU A 111 8.90 -0.46 18.83
C LEU A 111 8.20 -1.11 17.63
N THR A 112 6.99 -0.67 17.26
CA THR A 112 6.28 -1.19 16.08
C THR A 112 7.12 -1.02 14.81
N SER A 113 7.75 0.15 14.64
CA SER A 113 8.64 0.43 13.49
C SER A 113 9.88 -0.46 13.48
N LEU A 114 10.50 -0.70 14.64
CA LEU A 114 11.66 -1.59 14.76
C LEU A 114 11.31 -3.05 14.47
N LEU A 115 10.21 -3.56 15.00
CA LEU A 115 9.78 -4.94 14.75
C LEU A 115 9.51 -5.18 13.25
N ARG A 116 8.90 -4.20 12.58
CA ARG A 116 8.68 -4.23 11.13
C ARG A 116 10.00 -4.14 10.34
N ALA A 117 10.95 -3.31 10.77
CA ALA A 117 12.29 -3.23 10.18
C ALA A 117 13.08 -4.55 10.35
N LEU A 118 12.89 -5.22 11.50
CA LEU A 118 13.43 -6.54 11.84
C LEU A 118 12.65 -7.71 11.21
N LYS A 119 11.81 -7.43 10.21
CA LYS A 119 11.11 -8.43 9.38
C LYS A 119 10.05 -9.26 10.08
N LEU A 120 9.53 -8.83 11.23
CA LEU A 120 8.25 -9.37 11.65
C LEU A 120 7.18 -8.96 10.64
N PRO A 121 6.36 -9.89 10.13
CA PRO A 121 5.34 -9.57 9.13
C PRO A 121 4.37 -8.51 9.63
N ARG A 122 3.84 -7.71 8.70
CA ARG A 122 2.94 -6.60 9.02
C ARG A 122 1.74 -7.10 9.80
N GLU A 123 1.14 -8.18 9.33
CA GLU A 123 -0.02 -8.84 9.93
C GLU A 123 0.23 -9.41 11.33
N ASN A 124 1.49 -9.46 11.79
CA ASN A 124 1.92 -10.00 13.07
C ASN A 124 2.34 -8.92 14.08
N VAL A 125 2.32 -7.63 13.72
CA VAL A 125 2.68 -6.53 14.62
C VAL A 125 1.65 -5.43 14.50
N ARG A 126 1.21 -4.86 15.63
CA ARG A 126 0.42 -3.64 15.64
C ARG A 126 0.65 -2.83 16.90
N LEU A 127 0.57 -1.52 16.77
CA LEU A 127 0.42 -0.60 17.88
C LEU A 127 -1.03 -0.65 18.36
N VAL A 128 -1.24 -0.60 19.66
CA VAL A 128 -2.56 -0.59 20.31
C VAL A 128 -2.70 0.62 21.20
N ILE A 129 -3.85 1.28 21.13
CA ILE A 129 -4.27 2.32 22.07
C ILE A 129 -5.54 1.84 22.77
N GLY A 130 -5.65 2.11 24.06
CA GLY A 130 -6.89 1.88 24.79
C GLY A 130 -6.86 2.34 26.25
N PRO A 131 -8.01 2.31 26.93
CA PRO A 131 -8.10 2.78 28.29
C PRO A 131 -7.48 1.81 29.30
N THR A 132 -6.92 2.38 30.36
CA THR A 132 -6.61 1.70 31.60
C THR A 132 -7.82 1.71 32.53
N GLU A 133 -7.89 0.78 33.48
CA GLU A 133 -8.92 0.79 34.53
C GLU A 133 -8.88 2.04 35.43
N ARG A 134 -7.82 2.85 35.32
CA ARG A 134 -7.62 4.10 36.07
C ARG A 134 -8.15 5.33 35.32
N GLY A 135 -8.75 5.14 34.14
CA GLY A 135 -9.39 6.21 33.37
C GLY A 135 -8.43 7.03 32.50
N THR A 136 -7.17 6.60 32.36
CA THR A 136 -6.20 7.16 31.41
C THR A 136 -6.16 6.31 30.14
N TYR A 137 -5.74 6.90 29.02
CA TYR A 137 -5.37 6.13 27.84
C TYR A 137 -3.93 5.65 27.96
N HIS A 138 -3.63 4.52 27.32
CA HIS A 138 -2.31 3.92 27.27
C HIS A 138 -2.05 3.33 25.89
N ALA A 139 -0.78 3.29 25.49
CA ALA A 139 -0.35 2.69 24.23
C ALA A 139 0.69 1.59 24.48
N TRP A 140 0.57 0.50 23.73
CA TRP A 140 1.51 -0.63 23.77
C TRP A 140 1.57 -1.30 22.40
N VAL A 141 2.44 -2.30 22.24
CA VAL A 141 2.53 -3.10 21.02
C VAL A 141 1.88 -4.45 21.25
N GLU A 142 1.15 -4.97 20.27
CA GLU A 142 0.74 -6.37 20.22
C GLU A 142 1.51 -7.07 19.11
N ILE A 143 2.02 -8.25 19.41
CA ILE A 143 2.57 -9.18 18.43
C ILE A 143 1.68 -10.41 18.31
N LYS A 144 1.71 -11.06 17.15
CA LYS A 144 1.06 -12.34 16.92
C LYS A 144 2.10 -13.33 16.43
N ILE A 145 2.17 -14.48 17.06
CA ILE A 145 3.14 -15.53 16.70
C ILE A 145 2.45 -16.90 16.72
N PRO A 146 2.99 -17.90 15.99
CA PRO A 146 2.48 -19.26 16.04
C PRO A 146 2.46 -19.78 17.48
N LEU A 147 1.31 -20.30 17.90
CA LEU A 147 1.10 -20.91 19.21
C LEU A 147 0.98 -22.44 19.06
N PRO A 148 1.34 -23.21 20.10
CA PRO A 148 1.88 -22.80 21.40
C PRO A 148 3.38 -22.40 21.35
N ILE A 149 3.80 -21.55 22.29
CA ILE A 149 5.21 -21.18 22.53
C ILE A 149 5.70 -22.00 23.73
N TYR A 150 6.85 -22.65 23.59
CA TYR A 150 7.48 -23.46 24.64
C TYR A 150 8.93 -23.02 24.85
N GLY A 151 9.44 -23.17 26.07
CA GLY A 151 10.87 -22.99 26.39
C GLY A 151 11.19 -21.80 27.30
N LEU A 152 10.20 -20.98 27.69
CA LEU A 152 10.38 -19.83 28.58
C LEU A 152 9.68 -19.98 29.94
N GLU A 153 8.90 -21.04 30.13
CA GLU A 153 8.04 -21.22 31.30
C GLU A 153 8.84 -21.30 32.60
N THR A 154 9.99 -21.97 32.56
CA THR A 154 10.88 -22.10 33.72
C THR A 154 11.50 -20.75 34.10
N VAL A 155 12.02 -20.01 33.12
CA VAL A 155 12.63 -18.69 33.33
C VAL A 155 11.58 -17.68 33.83
N ALA A 156 10.41 -17.66 33.19
CA ALA A 156 9.31 -16.78 33.57
C ALA A 156 8.79 -17.09 34.98
N THR A 157 8.66 -18.37 35.33
CA THR A 157 8.26 -18.82 36.67
C THR A 157 9.28 -18.43 37.72
N HIS A 158 10.57 -18.64 37.46
CA HIS A 158 11.63 -18.29 38.38
C HIS A 158 11.62 -16.79 38.70
N ALA A 159 11.47 -15.95 37.68
CA ALA A 159 11.37 -14.50 37.85
C ALA A 159 10.20 -14.06 38.75
N LEU A 160 9.05 -14.77 38.71
CA LEU A 160 7.93 -14.49 39.61
C LEU A 160 8.25 -14.83 41.07
N GLU A 161 8.91 -15.96 41.29
CA GLU A 161 9.28 -16.44 42.63
C GLU A 161 10.27 -15.52 43.34
N LEU A 162 11.17 -14.87 42.59
CA LEU A 162 12.08 -13.86 43.14
C LEU A 162 11.35 -12.67 43.79
N LEU A 163 10.11 -12.40 43.36
CA LEU A 163 9.29 -11.32 43.89
C LEU A 163 8.39 -11.76 45.06
N GLU A 164 8.41 -13.03 45.45
CA GLU A 164 7.53 -13.55 46.48
C GLU A 164 7.72 -12.81 47.82
N ASN A 165 6.61 -12.35 48.40
CA ASN A 165 6.57 -11.58 49.64
C ASN A 165 7.32 -10.24 49.58
N LYS A 166 7.60 -9.73 48.38
CA LYS A 166 8.20 -8.41 48.16
C LYS A 166 7.14 -7.37 47.87
N LYS A 167 7.45 -6.11 48.22
CA LYS A 167 6.70 -4.94 47.80
C LYS A 167 7.44 -4.30 46.63
N VAL A 168 6.85 -4.37 45.44
CA VAL A 168 7.48 -3.98 44.19
C VAL A 168 6.96 -2.63 43.72
N ALA A 169 7.86 -1.73 43.34
CA ALA A 169 7.51 -0.50 42.66
C ALA A 169 7.19 -0.82 41.19
N ILE A 170 5.97 -0.50 40.78
CA ILE A 170 5.45 -0.74 39.43
C ILE A 170 5.21 0.61 38.78
N SER A 171 5.65 0.74 37.52
CA SER A 171 5.25 1.85 36.65
C SER A 171 4.70 1.31 35.34
N ILE A 172 3.61 1.89 34.84
CA ILE A 172 3.02 1.62 33.52
C ILE A 172 2.62 2.98 32.96
N GLY A 173 3.33 3.43 31.93
CA GLY A 173 3.26 4.81 31.45
C GLY A 173 3.38 5.82 32.59
N GLU A 174 2.35 6.65 32.74
CA GLU A 174 2.25 7.69 33.77
C GLU A 174 1.97 7.16 35.18
N VAL A 175 1.45 5.94 35.29
CA VAL A 175 0.94 5.41 36.54
C VAL A 175 2.06 4.70 37.29
N SER A 176 2.37 5.16 38.51
CA SER A 176 3.33 4.50 39.41
C SER A 176 2.71 4.19 40.77
N TYR A 177 2.89 2.97 41.27
CA TYR A 177 2.42 2.55 42.59
C TYR A 177 3.23 1.36 43.11
N ASN A 178 3.06 1.06 44.40
CA ASN A 178 3.66 -0.14 44.99
C ASN A 178 2.63 -1.25 45.09
N GLN A 179 3.04 -2.46 44.74
CA GLN A 179 2.22 -3.66 44.88
C GLN A 179 2.94 -4.73 45.69
N SER A 180 2.22 -5.35 46.63
CA SER A 180 2.73 -6.51 47.35
C SER A 180 2.48 -7.78 46.52
N ILE A 181 3.54 -8.50 46.21
CA ILE A 181 3.45 -9.78 45.50
C ILE A 181 3.39 -10.90 46.53
N THR A 182 2.37 -11.75 46.42
CA THR A 182 2.12 -12.86 47.36
C THR A 182 2.21 -14.21 46.67
N SER A 183 2.41 -15.28 47.43
CA SER A 183 2.37 -16.66 46.92
C SER A 183 1.05 -16.96 46.17
N VAL A 184 -0.07 -16.38 46.62
CA VAL A 184 -1.39 -16.52 45.98
C VAL A 184 -1.39 -15.86 44.61
N THR A 185 -0.89 -14.62 44.51
CA THR A 185 -0.81 -13.89 43.24
C THR A 185 0.07 -14.61 42.22
N ILE A 186 1.19 -15.18 42.67
CA ILE A 186 2.10 -15.97 41.82
C ILE A 186 1.40 -17.26 41.35
N ALA A 187 0.74 -17.99 42.25
CA ALA A 187 0.02 -19.22 41.92
C ALA A 187 -1.12 -18.97 40.92
N GLU A 188 -1.85 -17.86 41.07
CA GLU A 188 -2.88 -17.44 40.11
C GLU A 188 -2.30 -17.17 38.72
N MET A 189 -1.17 -16.46 38.62
CA MET A 189 -0.53 -16.16 37.34
C MET A 189 -0.06 -17.44 36.64
N LYS A 190 0.59 -18.34 37.37
CA LYS A 190 1.00 -19.66 36.87
C LYS A 190 -0.18 -20.49 36.35
N THR A 191 -1.30 -20.46 37.07
CA THR A 191 -2.50 -21.23 36.72
C THR A 191 -3.22 -20.67 35.49
N LYS A 192 -3.31 -19.34 35.38
CA LYS A 192 -3.98 -18.69 34.24
C LYS A 192 -3.21 -18.84 32.93
N GLY A 193 -1.88 -18.99 32.99
CA GLY A 193 -1.03 -19.15 31.81
C GLY A 193 -1.16 -17.98 30.82
N LEU A 194 -0.97 -18.26 29.53
CA LEU A 194 -1.02 -17.26 28.46
C LEU A 194 -2.45 -16.73 28.25
N SER A 195 -2.68 -15.45 28.59
CA SER A 195 -3.88 -14.71 28.17
C SER A 195 -3.59 -13.91 26.92
N GLN A 196 -4.34 -14.19 25.86
CA GLN A 196 -4.21 -13.58 24.54
C GLN A 196 -5.57 -13.17 23.98
N ARG A 197 -5.55 -12.30 22.99
CA ARG A 197 -6.76 -11.89 22.24
C ARG A 197 -6.57 -12.28 20.78
N ASP A 198 -7.21 -13.36 20.32
CA ASP A 198 -7.14 -13.83 18.92
C ASP A 198 -5.72 -14.03 18.34
N GLY A 199 -4.77 -14.52 19.13
CA GLY A 199 -3.37 -14.66 18.71
C GLY A 199 -2.46 -13.56 19.24
N TRP A 200 -3.01 -12.47 19.76
CA TRP A 200 -2.24 -11.25 20.07
C TRP A 200 -1.74 -11.24 21.52
N ILE A 201 -0.44 -11.00 21.66
CA ILE A 201 0.32 -10.93 22.90
C ILE A 201 0.84 -9.50 23.07
N PRO A 202 0.61 -8.84 24.21
CA PRO A 202 1.09 -7.48 24.44
C PRO A 202 2.58 -7.43 24.75
N LEU A 203 3.23 -6.34 24.36
CA LEU A 203 4.56 -5.90 24.73
C LEU A 203 4.47 -4.43 25.11
N ASP A 204 4.82 -4.10 26.35
CA ASP A 204 4.74 -2.74 26.88
C ASP A 204 6.10 -2.30 27.41
N THR A 205 6.75 -1.39 26.68
CA THR A 205 8.09 -0.90 27.02
C THR A 205 8.09 0.06 28.20
N THR A 206 6.92 0.63 28.53
CA THR A 206 6.73 1.55 29.65
C THR A 206 6.50 0.81 30.97
N ALA A 207 6.12 -0.46 30.91
CA ALA A 207 5.90 -1.28 32.08
C ALA A 207 7.23 -1.66 32.75
N LYS A 208 7.42 -1.24 34.01
CA LYS A 208 8.63 -1.51 34.80
C LYS A 208 8.33 -2.13 36.15
N LEU A 209 9.29 -2.92 36.62
CA LEU A 209 9.42 -3.45 37.97
C LEU A 209 10.72 -2.90 38.56
N PHE A 210 10.66 -2.15 39.67
CA PHE A 210 11.82 -1.46 40.25
C PHE A 210 12.57 -0.54 39.26
N GLY A 211 11.84 0.03 38.28
CA GLY A 211 12.42 0.82 37.20
C GLY A 211 13.10 0.00 36.08
N LEU A 212 13.18 -1.33 36.22
CA LEU A 212 13.67 -2.23 35.17
C LEU A 212 12.51 -2.71 34.28
N PRO A 213 12.72 -2.90 32.96
CA PRO A 213 11.73 -3.50 32.08
C PRO A 213 11.13 -4.81 32.62
N VAL A 214 9.83 -5.02 32.43
CA VAL A 214 9.23 -6.34 32.68
C VAL A 214 9.92 -7.39 31.80
N PRO A 215 10.25 -8.60 32.30
CA PRO A 215 10.88 -9.64 31.48
C PRO A 215 10.07 -9.95 30.22
N PHE A 216 10.75 -10.02 29.08
CA PHE A 216 10.12 -10.34 27.79
C PHE A 216 9.44 -11.71 27.82
N SER A 217 10.04 -12.68 28.51
CA SER A 217 9.47 -14.00 28.79
C SER A 217 8.12 -13.94 29.49
N TRP A 218 7.83 -12.94 30.31
CA TRP A 218 6.52 -12.83 30.95
C TRP A 218 5.43 -12.50 29.94
N TRP A 219 5.71 -11.59 29.01
CA TRP A 219 4.77 -11.26 27.95
C TRP A 219 4.44 -12.50 27.11
N LEU A 220 5.45 -13.27 26.70
CA LEU A 220 5.24 -14.49 25.91
C LEU A 220 4.57 -15.62 26.70
N THR A 221 4.79 -15.72 28.01
CA THR A 221 4.25 -16.81 28.85
C THR A 221 2.85 -16.51 29.38
N TYR A 222 2.58 -15.25 29.74
CA TYR A 222 1.36 -14.86 30.46
C TYR A 222 0.50 -13.83 29.72
N GLY A 223 1.06 -13.14 28.72
CA GLY A 223 0.35 -12.17 27.87
C GLY A 223 -0.33 -11.07 28.68
N TYR A 224 -1.64 -10.85 28.46
CA TYR A 224 -2.40 -9.81 29.17
C TYR A 224 -2.52 -10.05 30.68
N ASN A 225 -2.27 -11.27 31.17
CA ASN A 225 -2.24 -11.54 32.61
C ASN A 225 -1.09 -10.81 33.30
N VAL A 226 -0.04 -10.41 32.56
CA VAL A 226 1.04 -9.57 33.10
C VAL A 226 0.49 -8.26 33.64
N TYR A 227 -0.36 -7.55 32.89
CA TYR A 227 -0.99 -6.31 33.39
C TYR A 227 -1.77 -6.55 34.68
N THR A 228 -2.60 -7.61 34.70
CA THR A 228 -3.41 -7.95 35.89
C THR A 228 -2.51 -8.28 37.08
N PHE A 229 -1.40 -9.00 36.86
CA PHE A 229 -0.40 -9.26 37.87
C PHE A 229 0.27 -7.98 38.36
N LEU A 230 0.48 -7.00 37.48
CA LEU A 230 1.00 -5.68 37.83
C LEU A 230 -0.04 -4.77 38.47
N GLY A 231 -1.29 -5.21 38.67
CA GLY A 231 -2.34 -4.40 39.33
C GLY A 231 -2.87 -3.25 38.45
N CYS A 232 -2.80 -3.44 37.13
CA CYS A 232 -3.44 -2.57 36.15
C CYS A 232 -4.19 -3.42 35.14
N LYS A 233 -5.31 -2.93 34.62
CA LYS A 233 -5.98 -3.55 33.48
C LYS A 233 -5.97 -2.58 32.31
N VAL A 234 -5.60 -3.08 31.15
CA VAL A 234 -5.69 -2.37 29.86
C VAL A 234 -6.73 -3.05 28.99
N THR A 235 -7.44 -2.27 28.18
CA THR A 235 -8.42 -2.80 27.22
C THR A 235 -8.05 -2.30 25.82
N PRO A 236 -7.68 -3.18 24.87
CA PRO A 236 -7.45 -2.78 23.48
C PRO A 236 -8.69 -2.10 22.89
N GLU A 237 -8.54 -0.91 22.31
CA GLU A 237 -9.64 -0.18 21.67
C GLU A 237 -9.34 0.09 20.18
N GLN A 238 -8.16 0.63 19.89
CA GLN A 238 -7.73 1.01 18.55
C GLN A 238 -6.40 0.35 18.21
N THR A 239 -6.18 0.03 16.94
CA THR A 239 -4.93 -0.62 16.49
C THR A 239 -4.40 -0.02 15.21
N PHE A 240 -3.09 0.12 15.11
CA PHE A 240 -2.39 0.80 14.01
C PHE A 240 -1.17 0.00 13.54
N GLN A 241 -0.82 0.14 12.27
CA GLN A 241 0.27 -0.58 11.60
C GLN A 241 0.90 0.33 10.54
N ASP A 242 2.10 0.01 10.05
CA ASP A 242 2.70 0.73 8.92
C ASP A 242 1.82 0.67 7.66
N LYS A 243 2.04 1.56 6.70
CA LYS A 243 1.31 1.52 5.43
C LYS A 243 1.56 0.22 4.69
N VAL A 244 0.51 -0.32 4.06
CA VAL A 244 0.65 -1.46 3.16
C VAL A 244 1.56 -1.05 2.01
N ARG A 245 2.58 -1.87 1.74
CA ARG A 245 3.58 -1.61 0.71
C ARG A 245 3.09 -2.06 -0.67
N ILE A 246 2.11 -1.31 -1.20
CA ILE A 246 1.57 -1.49 -2.55
C ILE A 246 1.77 -0.18 -3.32
N TRP A 247 2.27 -0.30 -4.54
CA TRP A 247 2.32 0.79 -5.52
C TRP A 247 1.51 0.36 -6.73
N GLU A 248 0.48 1.12 -7.05
CA GLU A 248 -0.44 0.79 -8.14
C GLU A 248 -0.72 2.03 -8.96
N GLU A 249 -0.65 1.90 -10.28
CA GLU A 249 -0.99 2.99 -11.19
C GLU A 249 -1.65 2.44 -12.45
N SER A 250 -2.67 3.15 -12.92
CA SER A 250 -3.35 2.91 -14.18
C SER A 250 -3.39 4.22 -14.96
N LYS A 251 -2.66 4.32 -16.06
CA LYS A 251 -2.61 5.54 -16.88
C LYS A 251 -2.20 5.28 -18.32
N GLU A 252 -2.49 6.24 -19.19
CA GLU A 252 -1.95 6.27 -20.54
C GLU A 252 -0.47 6.66 -20.53
N LEU A 253 0.36 5.80 -21.12
CA LEU A 253 1.78 6.05 -21.29
C LEU A 253 2.04 6.40 -22.75
N GLU A 254 2.33 7.67 -23.01
CA GLU A 254 2.59 8.18 -24.36
C GLU A 254 3.80 7.51 -25.01
N THR A 255 3.87 7.61 -26.34
CA THR A 255 5.02 7.13 -27.13
C THR A 255 6.33 7.75 -26.59
N GLY A 256 7.27 6.90 -26.18
CA GLY A 256 8.55 7.32 -25.59
C GLY A 256 8.49 7.73 -24.10
N GLY A 257 7.29 7.79 -23.52
CA GLY A 257 7.05 8.15 -22.12
C GLY A 257 7.53 7.09 -21.13
N SER A 258 7.67 7.50 -19.86
CA SER A 258 8.05 6.60 -18.77
C SER A 258 7.23 6.83 -17.49
N LEU A 259 6.97 5.74 -16.78
CA LEU A 259 6.44 5.72 -15.42
C LEU A 259 7.50 5.11 -14.50
N SER A 260 7.69 5.68 -13.32
CA SER A 260 8.72 5.25 -12.39
C SER A 260 8.19 5.18 -10.96
N PHE A 261 8.58 4.13 -10.25
CA PHE A 261 8.35 3.94 -8.83
C PHE A 261 9.67 3.93 -8.07
N GLU A 262 9.70 4.64 -6.96
CA GLU A 262 10.79 4.62 -6.00
C GLU A 262 10.36 3.77 -4.79
N ILE A 263 11.11 2.70 -4.53
CA ILE A 263 10.74 1.66 -3.59
C ILE A 263 11.84 1.55 -2.53
N PRO A 264 11.64 2.13 -1.33
CA PRO A 264 12.61 2.03 -0.25
C PRO A 264 12.68 0.59 0.24
N CYS A 265 13.81 -0.10 0.08
CA CYS A 265 13.95 -1.48 0.53
C CYS A 265 15.08 -1.60 1.55
N VAL A 266 14.97 -2.63 2.39
CA VAL A 266 16.09 -3.15 3.18
C VAL A 266 16.44 -4.57 2.74
N VAL A 267 17.64 -5.02 3.09
CA VAL A 267 18.14 -6.36 2.73
C VAL A 267 17.11 -7.44 3.04
N GLY A 268 16.84 -8.29 2.05
CA GLY A 268 15.89 -9.39 2.15
C GLY A 268 14.46 -9.04 1.72
N ASP A 269 14.11 -7.76 1.53
CA ASP A 269 12.81 -7.39 0.96
C ASP A 269 12.62 -8.03 -0.40
N ARG A 270 11.45 -8.63 -0.60
CA ARG A 270 11.05 -9.16 -1.90
C ARG A 270 9.89 -8.35 -2.44
N ILE A 271 10.06 -7.78 -3.62
CA ILE A 271 9.01 -7.03 -4.31
C ILE A 271 8.54 -7.86 -5.51
N VAL A 272 7.24 -8.07 -5.59
CA VAL A 272 6.59 -8.73 -6.73
C VAL A 272 5.80 -7.70 -7.52
N GLY A 273 5.83 -7.82 -8.84
CA GLY A 273 5.23 -6.87 -9.76
C GLY A 273 4.41 -7.57 -10.84
N VAL A 274 3.29 -6.97 -11.18
CA VAL A 274 2.46 -7.31 -12.33
C VAL A 274 2.29 -6.07 -13.18
N ALA A 275 2.55 -6.18 -14.48
CA ALA A 275 2.32 -5.11 -15.43
C ALA A 275 1.62 -5.64 -16.69
N LYS A 276 0.68 -4.86 -17.23
CA LYS A 276 0.03 -5.13 -18.51
C LYS A 276 -0.28 -3.85 -19.26
N ALA A 277 -0.25 -3.92 -20.59
CA ALA A 277 -0.87 -2.91 -21.44
C ALA A 277 -2.35 -3.24 -21.59
N ILE A 278 -3.21 -2.25 -21.41
CA ILE A 278 -4.65 -2.37 -21.51
C ILE A 278 -5.08 -2.10 -22.95
N ASN A 279 -6.12 -2.79 -23.40
CA ASN A 279 -6.70 -2.57 -24.72
C ASN A 279 -7.19 -1.12 -24.87
N ALA A 280 -6.85 -0.52 -26.02
CA ALA A 280 -7.44 0.74 -26.46
C ALA A 280 -8.19 0.48 -27.77
N TRP A 281 -9.39 1.05 -27.87
CA TRP A 281 -10.14 1.06 -29.11
C TRP A 281 -9.62 2.19 -29.99
N LYS A 282 -9.23 1.85 -31.22
CA LYS A 282 -8.88 2.81 -32.26
C LYS A 282 -10.00 2.92 -33.27
N THR A 283 -10.14 4.12 -33.83
CA THR A 283 -11.12 4.42 -34.88
C THR A 283 -10.41 5.04 -36.06
N GLN A 284 -10.64 4.51 -37.26
CA GLN A 284 -10.21 5.09 -38.53
C GLN A 284 -11.46 5.46 -39.33
N ILE A 285 -11.53 6.70 -39.81
CA ILE A 285 -12.57 7.12 -40.74
C ILE A 285 -12.19 6.59 -42.13
N LEU A 286 -13.04 5.74 -42.69
CA LEU A 286 -12.86 5.18 -44.03
C LEU A 286 -13.49 6.08 -45.10
N GLU A 287 -14.62 6.71 -44.76
CA GLU A 287 -15.33 7.65 -45.61
C GLU A 287 -16.05 8.66 -44.71
N HIS A 288 -15.99 9.95 -45.06
CA HIS A 288 -16.79 10.99 -44.43
C HIS A 288 -17.22 11.99 -45.49
N ILE A 289 -18.52 12.09 -45.72
CA ILE A 289 -19.10 12.99 -46.71
C ILE A 289 -20.13 13.86 -46.03
N GLN A 290 -20.03 15.17 -46.29
CA GLN A 290 -20.94 16.18 -45.76
C GLN A 290 -21.74 16.79 -46.91
N GLY A 291 -23.07 16.74 -46.81
CA GLY A 291 -23.99 17.38 -47.74
C GLY A 291 -23.96 16.82 -49.16
N MET A 292 -24.83 15.85 -49.46
CA MET A 292 -24.96 15.26 -50.80
C MET A 292 -26.38 14.76 -51.07
N ASP A 293 -26.78 14.74 -52.34
CA ASP A 293 -28.03 14.09 -52.77
C ASP A 293 -27.71 12.65 -53.20
N ARG A 294 -28.31 11.66 -52.53
CA ARG A 294 -28.11 10.23 -52.81
C ARG A 294 -29.41 9.58 -53.24
N ASN A 295 -29.39 8.94 -54.40
CA ASN A 295 -30.30 7.83 -54.72
C ASN A 295 -29.85 6.56 -53.99
N VAL A 296 -30.25 5.38 -54.46
CA VAL A 296 -29.64 4.12 -54.03
C VAL A 296 -28.15 4.11 -54.40
N GLY A 297 -27.31 3.61 -53.50
CA GLY A 297 -25.89 3.47 -53.79
C GLY A 297 -25.15 2.63 -52.78
N CYS A 298 -23.87 2.40 -53.05
CA CYS A 298 -22.97 1.72 -52.15
C CYS A 298 -21.68 2.50 -51.95
N SER A 299 -20.96 2.16 -50.88
CA SER A 299 -19.58 2.56 -50.62
C SER A 299 -18.79 1.31 -50.22
N GLY A 300 -17.56 1.19 -50.70
CA GLY A 300 -16.68 0.03 -50.51
C GLY A 300 -15.98 -0.39 -51.81
N PRO A 301 -15.23 -1.51 -51.81
CA PRO A 301 -15.02 -2.42 -50.68
C PRO A 301 -14.21 -1.80 -49.53
N PHE A 302 -14.61 -2.08 -48.30
CA PHE A 302 -13.82 -1.80 -47.10
C PHE A 302 -13.35 -3.09 -46.46
N TYR A 303 -12.04 -3.31 -46.41
CA TYR A 303 -11.49 -4.51 -45.79
C TYR A 303 -11.51 -4.41 -44.27
N ILE A 304 -12.25 -5.31 -43.61
CA ILE A 304 -12.40 -5.37 -42.14
C ILE A 304 -11.98 -6.77 -41.69
N LYS A 305 -11.03 -6.85 -40.75
CA LYS A 305 -10.55 -8.13 -40.22
C LYS A 305 -11.54 -8.71 -39.22
N ALA A 306 -11.51 -10.03 -39.04
CA ALA A 306 -12.27 -10.70 -37.99
C ALA A 306 -12.01 -10.04 -36.61
N GLY A 307 -13.09 -9.74 -35.87
CA GLY A 307 -13.07 -9.07 -34.57
C GLY A 307 -13.06 -7.53 -34.63
N GLU A 308 -12.72 -6.92 -35.76
CA GLU A 308 -12.86 -5.47 -35.97
C GLU A 308 -14.32 -5.11 -36.26
N LYS A 309 -14.67 -3.83 -36.10
CA LYS A 309 -16.01 -3.32 -36.38
C LYS A 309 -16.03 -2.37 -37.56
N MET A 310 -17.12 -2.43 -38.31
CA MET A 310 -17.52 -1.39 -39.26
C MET A 310 -18.74 -0.66 -38.68
N LYS A 311 -18.65 0.66 -38.58
CA LYS A 311 -19.72 1.54 -38.11
C LYS A 311 -20.08 2.52 -39.21
N ILE A 312 -21.37 2.66 -39.50
CA ILE A 312 -21.90 3.66 -40.42
C ILE A 312 -22.84 4.56 -39.64
N GLU A 313 -22.67 5.86 -39.78
CA GLU A 313 -23.47 6.90 -39.13
C GLU A 313 -24.00 7.83 -40.21
N TRP A 314 -25.27 8.24 -40.10
CA TRP A 314 -25.87 9.14 -41.08
C TRP A 314 -26.91 10.08 -40.49
N SER A 315 -27.15 11.18 -41.19
CA SER A 315 -28.30 12.07 -41.02
C SER A 315 -28.78 12.60 -42.38
N ALA A 316 -30.10 12.72 -42.56
CA ALA A 316 -30.71 13.06 -43.83
C ALA A 316 -32.10 13.70 -43.69
N ASP A 317 -32.62 14.25 -44.79
CA ASP A 317 -33.96 14.86 -44.87
C ASP A 317 -35.11 13.85 -44.74
N ARG A 318 -34.85 12.58 -45.06
CA ARG A 318 -35.84 11.50 -45.04
C ARG A 318 -35.23 10.17 -44.62
N ALA A 319 -36.09 9.25 -44.22
CA ALA A 319 -35.66 7.92 -43.81
C ALA A 319 -35.22 7.07 -45.01
N PHE A 320 -34.10 6.37 -44.84
CA PHE A 320 -33.65 5.31 -45.73
C PHE A 320 -33.04 4.17 -44.92
N SER A 321 -32.90 3.01 -45.56
CA SER A 321 -32.29 1.83 -44.95
C SER A 321 -30.80 1.78 -45.28
N VAL A 322 -29.97 1.57 -44.26
CA VAL A 322 -28.52 1.36 -44.39
C VAL A 322 -28.20 -0.08 -44.05
N TYR A 323 -27.54 -0.77 -44.97
CA TYR A 323 -27.12 -2.16 -44.82
C TYR A 323 -25.59 -2.26 -44.80
N ILE A 324 -25.08 -3.23 -44.05
CA ILE A 324 -23.71 -3.73 -44.18
C ILE A 324 -23.79 -5.11 -44.83
N LEU A 325 -23.09 -5.30 -45.95
CA LEU A 325 -23.04 -6.57 -46.70
C LEU A 325 -21.61 -7.10 -46.73
N THR A 326 -21.44 -8.42 -46.69
CA THR A 326 -20.18 -9.10 -47.08
C THR A 326 -19.95 -9.02 -48.59
N GLU A 327 -18.76 -9.38 -49.07
CA GLU A 327 -18.45 -9.37 -50.50
C GLU A 327 -19.36 -10.34 -51.28
N SER A 328 -19.62 -11.52 -50.73
CA SER A 328 -20.54 -12.51 -51.30
C SER A 328 -21.97 -11.98 -51.38
N GLN A 329 -22.48 -11.37 -50.30
CA GLN A 329 -23.82 -10.77 -50.27
C GLN A 329 -23.96 -9.63 -51.28
N PHE A 330 -22.95 -8.76 -51.35
CA PHE A 330 -22.94 -7.65 -52.29
C PHE A 330 -22.90 -8.13 -53.75
N LYS A 331 -22.05 -9.10 -54.08
CA LYS A 331 -22.00 -9.72 -55.41
C LYS A 331 -23.32 -10.40 -55.76
N SER A 332 -23.93 -11.12 -54.82
CA SER A 332 -25.25 -11.75 -55.04
C SER A 332 -26.35 -10.73 -55.28
N TRP A 333 -26.30 -9.59 -54.59
CA TRP A 333 -27.29 -8.52 -54.75
C TRP A 333 -27.16 -7.76 -56.08
N THR A 334 -25.92 -7.65 -56.58
CA THR A 334 -25.60 -6.96 -57.84
C THR A 334 -25.56 -7.90 -59.05
N ALA A 335 -25.68 -9.22 -58.85
CA ALA A 335 -25.71 -10.23 -59.89
C ALA A 335 -26.95 -10.02 -60.78
N GLY A 336 -26.72 -9.61 -62.05
CA GLY A 336 -27.79 -9.26 -62.99
C GLY A 336 -27.77 -7.80 -63.47
N GLY A 337 -26.84 -6.98 -62.95
CA GLY A 337 -26.58 -5.62 -63.43
C GLY A 337 -27.58 -4.58 -62.90
N VAL A 338 -28.86 -4.71 -63.23
CA VAL A 338 -29.89 -3.75 -62.81
C VAL A 338 -30.44 -4.12 -61.44
N ILE A 339 -30.11 -3.30 -60.44
CA ILE A 339 -30.56 -3.46 -59.05
C ILE A 339 -31.95 -2.85 -58.90
N VAL A 340 -32.98 -3.68 -58.75
CA VAL A 340 -34.39 -3.25 -58.63
C VAL A 340 -35.02 -3.52 -57.27
N THR A 341 -34.33 -4.26 -56.39
CA THR A 341 -34.81 -4.63 -55.04
C THR A 341 -33.77 -4.34 -53.96
N ALA A 342 -34.24 -4.16 -52.73
CA ALA A 342 -33.37 -4.02 -51.57
C ALA A 342 -32.56 -5.32 -51.33
N PRO A 343 -31.39 -5.25 -50.65
CA PRO A 343 -30.65 -6.44 -50.25
C PRO A 343 -31.53 -7.42 -49.46
N SER A 344 -31.68 -8.65 -49.97
CA SER A 344 -32.41 -9.74 -49.30
C SER A 344 -31.55 -10.51 -48.29
N SER A 345 -30.21 -10.36 -48.36
CA SER A 345 -29.24 -10.91 -47.42
C SER A 345 -28.25 -9.82 -47.03
N TYR A 346 -28.01 -9.67 -45.73
CA TYR A 346 -27.15 -8.64 -45.16
C TYR A 346 -26.57 -9.09 -43.81
N CYS A 347 -25.52 -8.42 -43.34
CA CYS A 347 -24.98 -8.63 -42.01
C CYS A 347 -25.86 -7.99 -40.95
N ILE A 348 -26.21 -6.72 -41.17
CA ILE A 348 -27.07 -5.91 -40.30
C ILE A 348 -27.67 -4.75 -41.11
N MET A 349 -28.82 -4.24 -40.66
CA MET A 349 -29.48 -3.10 -41.27
C MET A 349 -30.17 -2.25 -40.21
N ASN A 350 -30.26 -0.95 -40.47
CA ASN A 350 -31.09 -0.03 -39.69
C ASN A 350 -31.73 1.02 -40.64
N THR A 351 -32.87 1.59 -40.26
CA THR A 351 -33.65 2.52 -41.10
C THR A 351 -34.05 3.75 -40.29
N GLY A 352 -33.85 4.94 -40.85
CA GLY A 352 -34.21 6.19 -40.19
C GLY A 352 -33.71 7.43 -40.92
N THR A 353 -34.20 8.60 -40.52
CA THR A 353 -33.70 9.91 -40.98
C THR A 353 -32.32 10.23 -40.40
N GLN A 354 -32.04 9.72 -39.20
CA GLN A 354 -30.74 9.76 -38.55
C GLN A 354 -30.53 8.42 -37.86
N GLY A 355 -29.32 7.89 -37.90
CA GLY A 355 -29.05 6.61 -37.28
C GLY A 355 -27.58 6.19 -37.34
N ALA A 356 -27.32 5.07 -36.69
CA ALA A 356 -26.07 4.35 -36.81
C ALA A 356 -26.35 2.85 -36.97
N VAL A 357 -25.46 2.16 -37.67
CA VAL A 357 -25.40 0.70 -37.71
C VAL A 357 -23.96 0.26 -37.48
N GLU A 358 -23.76 -0.74 -36.62
CA GLU A 358 -22.44 -1.27 -36.26
C GLU A 358 -22.43 -2.79 -36.46
N TYR A 359 -21.39 -3.32 -37.09
CA TYR A 359 -21.19 -4.76 -37.27
C TYR A 359 -19.78 -5.17 -36.84
N VAL A 360 -19.68 -6.19 -35.98
CA VAL A 360 -18.41 -6.86 -35.66
C VAL A 360 -18.18 -7.97 -36.69
N ALA A 361 -17.10 -7.86 -37.47
CA ALA A 361 -16.78 -8.82 -38.50
C ALA A 361 -16.46 -10.19 -37.90
N LYS A 362 -17.22 -11.22 -38.28
CA LYS A 362 -16.97 -12.61 -37.82
C LYS A 362 -15.77 -13.26 -38.52
N TYR A 363 -15.47 -12.79 -39.73
CA TYR A 363 -14.38 -13.25 -40.58
C TYR A 363 -13.76 -12.03 -41.27
N SER A 364 -12.50 -12.13 -41.67
CA SER A 364 -11.85 -11.08 -42.46
C SER A 364 -12.41 -11.11 -43.88
N ASP A 365 -13.03 -10.01 -44.32
CA ASP A 365 -13.66 -9.89 -45.64
C ASP A 365 -13.72 -8.42 -46.10
N ASN A 366 -14.07 -8.19 -47.36
CA ASN A 366 -14.50 -6.89 -47.85
C ASN A 366 -15.97 -6.66 -47.52
N PHE A 367 -16.27 -5.52 -46.90
CA PHE A 367 -17.62 -5.11 -46.55
C PHE A 367 -18.07 -3.90 -47.36
N TYR A 368 -19.38 -3.82 -47.61
CA TYR A 368 -20.01 -2.76 -48.37
C TYR A 368 -21.11 -2.11 -47.54
N ALA A 369 -21.09 -0.77 -47.51
CA ALA A 369 -22.19 0.03 -46.99
C ALA A 369 -23.18 0.27 -48.12
N VAL A 370 -24.45 -0.08 -47.94
CA VAL A 370 -25.50 0.13 -48.94
C VAL A 370 -26.57 1.04 -48.39
N LEU A 371 -26.91 2.08 -49.13
CA LEU A 371 -28.04 2.98 -48.88
C LEU A 371 -29.18 2.60 -49.81
N TRP A 372 -30.35 2.31 -49.23
CA TRP A 372 -31.56 1.97 -49.98
C TRP A 372 -32.75 2.89 -49.64
N LEU A 373 -33.35 3.48 -50.66
CA LEU A 373 -34.54 4.32 -50.54
C LEU A 373 -35.81 3.46 -50.66
N TYR A 374 -36.61 3.40 -49.59
CA TYR A 374 -37.89 2.70 -49.58
C TYR A 374 -39.05 3.64 -49.97
N PRO A 375 -40.12 3.15 -50.64
CA PRO A 375 -40.27 1.85 -51.33
C PRO A 375 -39.79 1.84 -52.79
N TRP A 376 -39.33 2.97 -53.33
CA TRP A 376 -39.16 3.19 -54.77
C TRP A 376 -37.76 2.85 -55.32
N GLY A 377 -36.79 2.52 -54.46
CA GLY A 377 -35.42 2.19 -54.87
C GLY A 377 -34.79 3.29 -55.74
N TYR A 378 -34.19 2.89 -56.86
CA TYR A 378 -33.54 3.79 -57.83
C TYR A 378 -34.46 4.81 -58.50
N TRP A 379 -35.77 4.56 -58.50
CA TRP A 379 -36.76 5.38 -59.20
C TRP A 379 -37.40 6.44 -58.29
N GLY A 380 -36.96 6.51 -57.03
CA GLY A 380 -37.36 7.55 -56.08
C GLY A 380 -36.59 8.87 -56.27
N THR A 381 -37.07 9.94 -55.64
CA THR A 381 -36.31 11.20 -55.54
C THR A 381 -35.10 11.01 -54.61
N PRO A 382 -33.92 11.57 -54.94
CA PRO A 382 -32.74 11.48 -54.08
C PRO A 382 -33.05 11.99 -52.67
N ALA A 383 -32.47 11.35 -51.65
CA ALA A 383 -32.44 11.88 -50.29
C ALA A 383 -31.27 12.86 -50.13
N ARG A 384 -31.51 13.96 -49.41
CA ARG A 384 -30.45 14.89 -49.00
C ARG A 384 -29.80 14.33 -47.75
N VAL A 385 -28.59 13.82 -47.88
CA VAL A 385 -27.77 13.33 -46.77
C VAL A 385 -26.91 14.49 -46.25
N TYR A 386 -27.11 14.87 -44.99
CA TYR A 386 -26.39 15.96 -44.36
C TYR A 386 -25.00 15.52 -43.88
N ASP A 387 -24.91 14.35 -43.27
CA ASP A 387 -23.66 13.75 -42.80
C ASP A 387 -23.70 12.24 -43.05
N TRP A 388 -22.62 11.69 -43.59
CA TRP A 388 -22.45 10.27 -43.85
C TRP A 388 -21.03 9.87 -43.48
N LYS A 389 -20.89 8.98 -42.50
CA LYS A 389 -19.59 8.61 -41.95
C LYS A 389 -19.48 7.10 -41.82
N ILE A 390 -18.44 6.54 -42.43
CA ILE A 390 -18.06 5.13 -42.31
C ILE A 390 -16.75 5.06 -41.55
N SER A 391 -16.74 4.32 -40.45
CA SER A 391 -15.56 4.14 -39.60
C SER A 391 -15.26 2.67 -39.38
N LYS A 392 -13.97 2.36 -39.36
CA LYS A 392 -13.41 1.10 -38.90
C LYS A 392 -12.97 1.26 -37.45
N ILE A 393 -13.34 0.33 -36.58
CA ILE A 393 -13.00 0.35 -35.16
C ILE A 393 -12.32 -0.97 -34.79
N TRP A 394 -11.16 -0.94 -34.13
CA TRP A 394 -10.44 -2.15 -33.72
C TRP A 394 -9.81 -2.00 -32.33
N GLN A 395 -9.52 -3.12 -31.70
CA GLN A 395 -8.68 -3.15 -30.50
C GLN A 395 -7.22 -3.33 -30.92
N GLU A 396 -6.34 -2.48 -30.42
CA GLU A 396 -4.91 -2.71 -30.57
C GLU A 396 -4.49 -3.86 -29.67
N THR A 397 -4.01 -4.94 -30.27
CA THR A 397 -3.55 -6.13 -29.53
C THR A 397 -2.04 -6.11 -29.29
N THR A 398 -1.30 -5.30 -30.03
CA THR A 398 0.15 -5.18 -29.92
C THR A 398 0.53 -3.93 -29.15
N CYS A 399 1.65 -3.99 -28.44
CA CYS A 399 2.29 -2.86 -27.76
C CYS A 399 3.79 -3.13 -27.66
N ASN A 400 4.55 -2.17 -27.14
CA ASN A 400 5.94 -2.41 -26.79
C ASN A 400 6.30 -1.58 -25.56
N VAL A 401 6.06 -2.14 -24.38
CA VAL A 401 6.39 -1.52 -23.10
C VAL A 401 7.49 -2.35 -22.43
N GLN A 402 8.60 -1.71 -22.09
CA GLN A 402 9.69 -2.33 -21.34
C GLN A 402 9.51 -2.03 -19.87
N VAL A 403 9.63 -3.04 -19.01
CA VAL A 403 9.67 -2.86 -17.56
C VAL A 403 11.04 -3.29 -17.08
N SER A 404 11.66 -2.47 -16.24
CA SER A 404 12.95 -2.76 -15.63
C SER A 404 12.93 -2.40 -14.16
N ALA A 405 13.52 -3.25 -13.32
CA ALA A 405 13.80 -2.94 -11.93
C ALA A 405 15.32 -2.83 -11.75
N SER A 406 15.75 -1.80 -11.03
CA SER A 406 17.16 -1.51 -10.78
C SER A 406 17.42 -1.30 -9.30
N ASP A 407 18.62 -1.66 -8.87
CA ASP A 407 19.10 -1.44 -7.52
C ASP A 407 19.47 0.04 -7.28
N PRO A 408 19.80 0.43 -6.03
CA PRO A 408 20.17 1.82 -5.71
C PRO A 408 21.40 2.36 -6.45
N GLU A 409 22.23 1.50 -7.04
CA GLU A 409 23.40 1.87 -7.85
C GLU A 409 23.07 1.92 -9.36
N GLY A 410 21.82 1.64 -9.74
CA GLY A 410 21.36 1.63 -11.13
C GLY A 410 21.61 0.31 -11.87
N LYS A 411 22.06 -0.75 -11.18
CA LYS A 411 22.21 -2.07 -11.78
C LYS A 411 20.84 -2.69 -12.01
N ILE A 412 20.54 -3.08 -13.26
CA ILE A 412 19.30 -3.77 -13.61
C ILE A 412 19.29 -5.16 -12.99
N LEU A 413 18.23 -5.46 -12.24
CA LEU A 413 18.00 -6.74 -11.56
C LEU A 413 17.11 -7.65 -12.40
N THR A 414 16.07 -7.06 -12.99
CA THR A 414 15.14 -7.75 -13.88
C THR A 414 14.64 -6.81 -14.96
N SER A 415 14.36 -7.37 -16.14
CA SER A 415 13.83 -6.63 -17.28
C SER A 415 12.91 -7.54 -18.09
N ILE A 416 11.71 -7.06 -18.38
CA ILE A 416 10.70 -7.78 -19.17
C ILE A 416 10.14 -6.85 -20.25
N SER A 417 9.45 -7.42 -21.23
CA SER A 417 8.78 -6.66 -22.28
C SER A 417 7.34 -7.12 -22.45
N ILE A 418 6.42 -6.17 -22.44
CA ILE A 418 5.01 -6.37 -22.74
C ILE A 418 4.84 -6.09 -24.23
N ARG A 419 4.58 -7.14 -25.01
CA ARG A 419 4.41 -7.06 -26.47
C ARG A 419 2.96 -7.23 -26.93
N GLN A 420 2.14 -7.78 -26.06
CA GLN A 420 0.73 -8.06 -26.29
C GLN A 420 -0.09 -7.40 -25.19
N ARG A 421 -1.17 -6.73 -25.58
CA ARG A 421 -2.12 -6.13 -24.66
C ARG A 421 -2.97 -7.21 -23.99
N GLU A 422 -3.47 -6.91 -22.80
CA GLU A 422 -4.22 -7.82 -21.91
C GLU A 422 -3.45 -9.06 -21.43
N VAL A 423 -2.16 -9.18 -21.76
CA VAL A 423 -1.29 -10.24 -21.22
C VAL A 423 -0.54 -9.68 -20.02
N GLU A 424 -0.82 -10.22 -18.84
CA GLU A 424 -0.09 -9.92 -17.63
C GLU A 424 1.34 -10.45 -17.70
N GLN A 425 2.30 -9.57 -17.49
CA GLN A 425 3.69 -9.93 -17.28
C GLN A 425 4.02 -9.77 -15.79
N ARG A 426 4.59 -10.82 -15.22
CA ARG A 426 5.01 -10.86 -13.82
C ARG A 426 6.52 -10.76 -13.72
N PHE A 427 6.99 -10.09 -12.70
CA PHE A 427 8.41 -9.99 -12.38
C PHE A 427 8.57 -9.82 -10.86
N ASP A 428 9.76 -10.13 -10.35
CA ASP A 428 10.09 -9.91 -8.95
C ASP A 428 11.58 -9.61 -8.80
N PHE A 429 11.95 -9.04 -7.66
CA PHE A 429 13.33 -8.90 -7.24
C PHE A 429 13.43 -8.97 -5.71
N THR A 430 14.60 -9.40 -5.24
CA THR A 430 14.95 -9.37 -3.81
C THR A 430 16.04 -8.34 -3.58
N ALA A 431 15.86 -7.49 -2.58
CA ALA A 431 16.81 -6.45 -2.20
C ALA A 431 18.07 -7.07 -1.58
N GLY A 432 19.20 -6.89 -2.24
CA GLY A 432 20.53 -7.30 -1.73
C GLY A 432 21.24 -6.23 -0.90
N LYS A 433 20.70 -5.00 -0.83
CA LYS A 433 21.24 -3.87 -0.06
C LYS A 433 20.12 -2.93 0.37
N ASN A 434 20.39 -2.10 1.37
CA ASN A 434 19.45 -1.05 1.81
C ASN A 434 19.48 0.11 0.80
N GLY A 435 18.32 0.71 0.52
CA GLY A 435 18.22 1.92 -0.31
C GLY A 435 16.97 1.96 -1.19
N ILE A 436 16.94 2.93 -2.10
CA ILE A 436 15.81 3.14 -3.01
C ILE A 436 16.02 2.33 -4.29
N TYR A 437 15.14 1.36 -4.52
CA TYR A 437 15.06 0.61 -5.77
C TYR A 437 14.13 1.31 -6.74
N LYS A 438 14.44 1.26 -8.03
CA LYS A 438 13.66 1.95 -9.06
C LYS A 438 13.04 0.97 -10.04
N VAL A 439 11.72 0.98 -10.15
CA VAL A 439 10.98 0.23 -11.18
C VAL A 439 10.49 1.21 -12.23
N VAL A 440 10.94 1.03 -13.47
CA VAL A 440 10.64 1.92 -14.60
C VAL A 440 9.92 1.14 -15.70
N LEU A 441 8.78 1.68 -16.12
CA LEU A 441 8.05 1.26 -17.30
C LEU A 441 8.30 2.30 -18.39
N ARG A 442 8.83 1.88 -19.54
CA ARG A 442 9.09 2.75 -20.68
C ARG A 442 8.30 2.27 -21.88
N ASN A 443 7.49 3.15 -22.44
CA ASN A 443 6.82 2.86 -23.70
C ASN A 443 7.76 3.14 -24.87
N VAL A 444 8.09 2.11 -25.64
CA VAL A 444 8.93 2.21 -26.85
C VAL A 444 8.12 1.94 -28.12
N GLY A 445 6.80 1.74 -28.00
CA GLY A 445 5.85 1.66 -29.10
C GLY A 445 4.87 2.84 -29.07
N GLU A 446 3.71 2.64 -29.69
CA GLU A 446 2.62 3.63 -29.67
C GLU A 446 2.02 3.78 -28.26
N SER A 447 1.36 4.92 -28.04
CA SER A 447 0.71 5.24 -26.77
C SER A 447 -0.24 4.12 -26.33
N ALA A 448 -0.08 3.70 -25.08
CA ALA A 448 -0.82 2.57 -24.51
C ALA A 448 -1.24 2.87 -23.06
N PRO A 449 -2.52 2.67 -22.70
CA PRO A 449 -2.91 2.58 -21.31
C PRO A 449 -2.21 1.37 -20.68
N ILE A 450 -1.61 1.59 -19.52
CA ILE A 450 -0.89 0.58 -18.76
C ILE A 450 -1.51 0.45 -17.37
N TYR A 451 -1.49 -0.76 -16.86
CA TYR A 451 -1.72 -1.06 -15.46
C TYR A 451 -0.47 -1.70 -14.91
N VAL A 452 -0.04 -1.23 -13.74
CA VAL A 452 1.04 -1.82 -12.98
C VAL A 452 0.68 -1.84 -11.52
N ARG A 453 1.01 -2.95 -10.86
CA ARG A 453 0.93 -3.12 -9.42
C ARG A 453 2.19 -3.80 -8.92
N LEU A 454 2.80 -3.19 -7.92
CA LEU A 454 3.96 -3.68 -7.18
C LEU A 454 3.54 -3.89 -5.74
N GLU A 455 3.97 -4.98 -5.12
CA GLU A 455 3.68 -5.26 -3.73
C GLU A 455 4.87 -5.94 -3.04
N GLU A 456 5.07 -5.62 -1.75
CA GLU A 456 5.98 -6.37 -0.91
C GLU A 456 5.42 -7.77 -0.65
N PHE A 457 6.24 -8.78 -0.93
CA PHE A 457 5.96 -10.15 -0.54
C PHE A 457 6.35 -10.36 0.94
N SER A 458 5.36 -10.68 1.77
CA SER A 458 5.53 -11.01 3.18
C SER A 458 5.57 -12.52 3.37
N THR A 459 6.61 -13.03 4.02
CA THR A 459 6.68 -14.44 4.43
C THR A 459 5.92 -14.61 5.74
N SER A 460 4.85 -15.41 5.74
CA SER A 460 4.13 -15.71 6.97
C SER A 460 5.02 -16.40 8.01
N LEU A 461 4.89 -16.03 9.28
CA LEU A 461 5.59 -16.70 10.38
C LEU A 461 5.10 -18.15 10.51
N SER A 462 6.02 -19.10 10.45
CA SER A 462 5.75 -20.52 10.70
C SER A 462 6.25 -20.93 12.10
N PRO A 463 5.73 -22.00 12.71
CA PRO A 463 6.21 -22.50 13.99
C PRO A 463 7.71 -22.82 14.00
N GLU A 464 8.26 -23.28 12.88
CA GLU A 464 9.69 -23.58 12.75
C GLU A 464 10.57 -22.31 12.82
N ILE A 465 10.04 -21.20 12.33
CA ILE A 465 10.73 -19.91 12.28
C ILE A 465 10.55 -19.14 13.61
N ALA A 466 9.39 -19.28 14.25
CA ALA A 466 9.02 -18.54 15.45
C ALA A 466 9.18 -19.34 16.77
N GLY A 467 10.02 -20.38 16.78
CA GLY A 467 10.36 -21.11 18.00
C GLY A 467 11.24 -20.31 18.95
N ILE A 468 11.22 -20.66 20.24
CA ILE A 468 12.18 -20.12 21.22
C ILE A 468 13.55 -20.71 20.94
N SER A 469 14.52 -19.84 20.66
CA SER A 469 15.92 -20.24 20.50
C SER A 469 16.58 -20.49 21.87
N GLU A 470 17.61 -21.32 21.91
CA GLU A 470 18.42 -21.48 23.12
C GLU A 470 19.05 -20.16 23.56
N ASN A 471 19.44 -19.31 22.61
CA ASN A 471 20.02 -17.99 22.88
C ASN A 471 19.02 -17.06 23.57
N LEU A 472 17.76 -17.05 23.13
CA LEU A 472 16.70 -16.25 23.74
C LEU A 472 16.43 -16.72 25.18
N ALA A 473 16.36 -18.03 25.42
CA ALA A 473 16.16 -18.57 26.76
C ALA A 473 17.32 -18.20 27.70
N LEU A 474 18.57 -18.26 27.23
CA LEU A 474 19.75 -17.84 27.99
C LEU A 474 19.75 -16.33 28.27
N ALA A 475 19.46 -15.50 27.26
CA ALA A 475 19.38 -14.06 27.42
C ALA A 475 18.30 -13.64 28.43
N GLU A 476 17.14 -14.30 28.40
CA GLU A 476 16.09 -14.10 29.39
C GLU A 476 16.53 -14.50 30.79
N GLN A 477 17.23 -15.62 30.94
CA GLN A 477 17.76 -16.04 32.24
C GLN A 477 18.77 -15.02 32.79
N GLU A 478 19.71 -14.55 31.97
CA GLU A 478 20.67 -13.52 32.37
C GLU A 478 19.98 -12.21 32.80
N TYR A 479 18.90 -11.83 32.10
CA TYR A 479 18.11 -10.67 32.45
C TYR A 479 17.36 -10.85 33.78
N VAL A 480 16.80 -12.03 34.03
CA VAL A 480 16.15 -12.36 35.31
C VAL A 480 17.16 -12.33 36.45
N ASP A 481 18.39 -12.81 36.25
CA ASP A 481 19.47 -12.75 37.25
C ASP A 481 19.90 -11.30 37.56
N LYS A 482 19.76 -10.37 36.59
CA LYS A 482 19.93 -8.92 36.82
C LYS A 482 18.81 -8.37 37.71
N ILE A 483 17.56 -8.79 37.50
CA ILE A 483 16.44 -8.42 38.37
C ILE A 483 16.66 -8.96 39.79
N ALA A 484 17.06 -10.22 39.94
CA ALA A 484 17.32 -10.84 41.24
C ALA A 484 18.24 -9.97 42.11
N ARG A 485 19.36 -9.52 41.53
CA ARG A 485 20.32 -8.63 42.21
C ARG A 485 19.69 -7.29 42.62
N SER A 486 18.89 -6.68 41.74
CA SER A 486 18.20 -5.43 42.05
C SER A 486 17.15 -5.59 43.17
N VAL A 487 16.54 -6.76 43.29
CA VAL A 487 15.57 -7.09 44.36
C VAL A 487 16.25 -7.32 45.71
N GLU A 488 17.53 -7.71 45.72
CA GLU A 488 18.33 -7.84 46.94
C GLU A 488 18.85 -6.48 47.44
N GLU A 489 19.08 -5.53 46.53
CA GLU A 489 19.59 -4.19 46.84
C GLU A 489 18.51 -3.20 47.32
N ASN A 490 17.22 -3.48 47.08
CA ASN A 490 16.06 -2.66 47.46
C ASN A 490 15.16 -3.38 48.48
#